data_AF-A0A0C9X9H7-F1
#
_entry.id   AF-A0A0C9X9H7-F1
#
_cell.length_a   1.000
_cell.length_b   1.000
_cell.length_c   1.000
_cell.angle_alpha   90.00
_cell.angle_beta   90.00
_cell.angle_gamma   90.00
#
_symmetry.space_group_name_H-M   'P 1'
#
loop_
_entity.id
_entity.type
_entity.pdbx_description
1 polymer ?
#
loop_
_entity_poly.entity_id
_entity_poly.type
_entity_poly.pdbx_seq_one_letter_code
_entity_poly.pdbx_strand_id
1 'polypeptide(L)'
;MPLLQSWEMPKFVTIGEVIDFFHQIFEGLQYMHANGVAHRDCKYNNILMDPTGLYSLLPHPLQPHLARDFRSTPLHTTRTLAPVKYYFIDFGLAKKYDLSAPPEVRLEPPGWGAGDWTIPEFKKDELCDPFAVDVYCIGHLIQSHFLEGDEHSNRKKGFEFMRRLVKDMCKENPKNRPTMDEVMERFEDVCVRLSDRKLRSRVASKKELWIVTLFRSYHHRRTQNELARQGIAAIPNCPPELAHRPPSIFRRIFSKRTPTKS
;
A
#
# COMPACT_ATOMS: atom_id res chain seq x y z
N MET A 1 17.01 12.18 -7.60
CA MET A 1 15.70 11.60 -7.24
C MET A 1 14.63 12.21 -8.13
N PRO A 2 13.65 11.44 -8.62
CA PRO A 2 12.47 12.00 -9.28
C PRO A 2 11.70 12.92 -8.32
N LEU A 3 10.91 13.84 -8.87
CA LEU A 3 9.99 14.63 -8.04
C LEU A 3 8.86 13.72 -7.59
N LEU A 4 8.89 13.30 -6.33
CA LEU A 4 7.88 12.43 -5.74
C LEU A 4 6.58 13.19 -5.43
N GLN A 5 5.47 12.47 -5.43
CA GLN A 5 4.13 13.00 -5.18
C GLN A 5 3.41 12.14 -4.13
N SER A 6 2.43 12.73 -3.43
CA SER A 6 1.51 11.95 -2.58
C SER A 6 0.87 10.82 -3.37
N TRP A 7 0.90 9.61 -2.80
CA TRP A 7 0.27 8.43 -3.38
C TRP A 7 -1.26 8.50 -3.42
N GLU A 8 -1.87 9.43 -2.67
CA GLU A 8 -3.32 9.63 -2.68
C GLU A 8 -3.82 10.30 -3.97
N MET A 9 -2.91 10.88 -4.75
CA MET A 9 -3.21 11.67 -5.93
C MET A 9 -2.48 11.13 -7.17
N PRO A 10 -3.17 10.55 -8.16
CA PRO A 10 -4.63 10.38 -8.22
C PRO A 10 -5.11 9.26 -7.29
N LYS A 11 -6.41 9.22 -6.97
CA LYS A 11 -6.97 8.17 -6.10
C LYS A 11 -6.81 6.78 -6.72
N PHE A 12 -6.66 5.76 -5.89
CA PHE A 12 -6.73 4.37 -6.33
C PHE A 12 -8.08 4.05 -6.98
N VAL A 13 -8.03 3.36 -8.11
CA VAL A 13 -9.20 2.97 -8.92
C VAL A 13 -9.63 1.55 -8.57
N THR A 14 -8.69 0.61 -8.45
CA THR A 14 -8.97 -0.82 -8.19
C THR A 14 -8.36 -1.29 -6.87
N ILE A 15 -8.91 -2.38 -6.31
CA ILE A 15 -8.29 -3.06 -5.16
C ILE A 15 -6.88 -3.55 -5.53
N GLY A 16 -6.65 -4.00 -6.77
CA GLY A 16 -5.35 -4.46 -7.24
C GLY A 16 -4.27 -3.38 -7.18
N GLU A 17 -4.60 -2.12 -7.46
CA GLU A 17 -3.67 -1.00 -7.27
C GLU A 17 -3.32 -0.77 -5.79
N VAL A 18 -4.27 -1.00 -4.88
CA VAL A 18 -4.02 -0.90 -3.43
C VAL A 18 -3.19 -2.07 -2.91
N ILE A 19 -3.42 -3.28 -3.45
CA ILE A 19 -2.59 -4.45 -3.14
C ILE A 19 -1.14 -4.22 -3.58
N ASP A 20 -0.91 -3.61 -4.75
CA ASP A 20 0.41 -3.22 -5.22
C ASP A 20 1.09 -2.22 -4.26
N PHE A 21 0.32 -1.22 -3.80
CA PHE A 21 0.80 -0.29 -2.78
C PHE A 21 1.17 -0.99 -1.46
N PHE A 22 0.29 -1.84 -0.92
CA PHE A 22 0.57 -2.60 0.31
C PHE A 22 1.80 -3.48 0.17
N HIS A 23 1.96 -4.17 -0.97
CA HIS A 23 3.13 -4.98 -1.23
C HIS A 23 4.41 -4.15 -1.15
N GLN A 24 4.50 -3.05 -1.90
CA GLN A 24 5.72 -2.24 -1.97
C GLN A 24 6.08 -1.61 -0.62
N ILE A 25 5.10 -1.16 0.18
CA ILE A 25 5.40 -0.59 1.51
C ILE A 25 5.79 -1.68 2.53
N PHE A 26 5.21 -2.89 2.43
CA PHE A 26 5.62 -4.02 3.27
C PHE A 26 7.02 -4.49 2.91
N GLU A 27 7.31 -4.66 1.63
CA GLU A 27 8.63 -5.02 1.11
C GLU A 27 9.70 -3.99 1.52
N GLY A 28 9.40 -2.69 1.36
CA GLY A 28 10.31 -1.62 1.75
C GLY A 28 10.62 -1.62 3.25
N LEU A 29 9.60 -1.83 4.09
CA LEU A 29 9.80 -1.87 5.55
C LEU A 29 10.48 -3.17 5.99
N GLN A 30 10.14 -4.31 5.40
CA GLN A 30 10.82 -5.59 5.60
C GLN A 30 12.31 -5.47 5.27
N TYR A 31 12.65 -4.86 4.14
CA TYR A 31 14.04 -4.63 3.73
C TYR A 31 14.79 -3.77 4.76
N MET A 32 14.19 -2.69 5.24
CA MET A 32 14.79 -1.86 6.29
C MET A 32 15.04 -2.68 7.56
N HIS A 33 14.04 -3.43 8.02
CA HIS A 33 14.12 -4.24 9.24
C HIS A 33 15.19 -5.33 9.13
N ALA A 34 15.28 -6.01 8.00
CA ALA A 34 16.30 -7.02 7.72
C ALA A 34 17.73 -6.46 7.74
N ASN A 35 17.90 -5.16 7.47
CA ASN A 35 19.18 -4.46 7.53
C ASN A 35 19.42 -3.74 8.88
N GLY A 36 18.59 -4.03 9.88
CA GLY A 36 18.67 -3.43 11.21
C GLY A 36 18.27 -1.96 11.24
N VAL A 37 17.53 -1.47 10.25
CA VAL A 37 17.06 -0.08 10.20
C VAL A 37 15.59 -0.06 10.60
N ALA A 38 15.24 0.75 11.59
CA ALA A 38 13.86 1.13 11.87
C ALA A 38 13.64 2.57 11.41
N HIS A 39 12.53 2.82 10.73
CA HIS A 39 12.20 4.13 10.18
C HIS A 39 11.73 5.09 11.27
N ARG A 40 10.94 4.61 12.25
CA ARG A 40 10.44 5.33 13.43
C ARG A 40 9.51 6.51 13.12
N ASP A 41 9.13 6.70 11.86
CA ASP A 41 8.24 7.78 11.39
C ASP A 41 7.39 7.30 10.19
N CYS A 42 6.92 6.05 10.24
CA CYS A 42 6.11 5.43 9.19
C CYS A 42 4.68 6.01 9.15
N LYS A 43 4.48 7.11 8.42
CA LYS A 43 3.18 7.77 8.25
C LYS A 43 2.84 8.03 6.79
N TYR A 44 1.56 8.32 6.53
CA TYR A 44 1.01 8.45 5.19
C TYR A 44 1.74 9.48 4.31
N ASN A 45 2.24 10.58 4.89
CA ASN A 45 2.97 11.62 4.16
C ASN A 45 4.49 11.37 4.04
N ASN A 46 5.01 10.35 4.73
CA ASN A 46 6.39 9.87 4.56
C ASN A 46 6.49 8.70 3.58
N ILE A 47 5.37 8.36 2.94
CA ILE A 47 5.34 7.46 1.79
C ILE A 47 4.96 8.33 0.61
N LEU A 48 5.75 8.31 -0.46
CA LEU A 48 5.45 9.02 -1.70
C LEU A 48 5.57 8.07 -2.89
N MET A 49 5.02 8.47 -4.03
CA MET A 49 5.15 7.72 -5.28
C MET A 49 5.94 8.51 -6.33
N ASP A 50 6.61 7.80 -7.22
CA ASP A 50 7.10 8.38 -8.47
C ASP A 50 5.94 8.49 -9.49
N PRO A 51 5.54 9.72 -9.89
CA PRO A 51 4.42 9.94 -10.80
C PRO A 51 4.80 9.75 -12.29
N THR A 52 6.05 9.40 -12.59
CA THR A 52 6.54 9.25 -13.97
C THR A 52 5.72 8.21 -14.74
N GLY A 53 5.22 8.58 -15.92
CA GLY A 53 4.38 7.72 -16.76
C GLY A 53 2.90 7.68 -16.35
N LEU A 54 2.56 8.04 -15.11
CA LEU A 54 1.16 8.11 -14.67
C LEU A 54 0.44 9.33 -15.22
N TYR A 55 1.17 10.44 -15.39
CA TYR A 55 0.65 11.69 -15.93
C TYR A 55 1.20 12.01 -17.32
N SER A 56 0.35 12.59 -18.16
CA SER A 56 0.74 13.16 -19.47
C SER A 56 1.70 14.35 -19.33
N LEU A 57 1.49 15.16 -18.30
CA LEU A 57 2.36 16.25 -17.87
C LEU A 57 2.54 16.16 -16.35
N LEU A 58 3.77 16.29 -15.87
CA LEU A 58 4.01 16.18 -14.43
C LEU A 58 3.26 17.29 -13.66
N PRO A 59 2.58 16.95 -12.56
CA PRO A 59 1.94 17.94 -11.69
C PRO A 59 2.94 18.92 -11.08
N HIS A 60 2.44 20.12 -10.76
CA HIS A 60 3.20 21.13 -10.05
C HIS A 60 3.40 20.70 -8.57
N PRO A 61 4.63 20.77 -8.02
CA PRO A 61 4.94 20.26 -6.68
C PRO A 61 4.07 20.85 -5.56
N LEU A 62 3.76 22.15 -5.63
CA LEU A 62 2.95 22.86 -4.62
C LEU A 62 1.46 22.90 -4.96
N GLN A 63 1.09 22.63 -6.21
CA GLN A 63 -0.28 22.73 -6.69
C GLN A 63 -0.59 21.54 -7.61
N PRO A 64 -0.80 20.33 -7.05
CA PRO A 64 -0.88 19.10 -7.85
C PRO A 64 -2.07 19.03 -8.83
N HIS A 65 -2.99 19.99 -8.77
CA HIS A 65 -4.09 20.14 -9.71
C HIS A 65 -3.70 20.91 -10.98
N LEU A 66 -2.51 21.52 -11.01
CA LEU A 66 -1.94 22.21 -12.17
C LEU A 66 -0.71 21.47 -12.68
N ALA A 67 -0.45 21.57 -13.98
CA ALA A 67 0.81 21.20 -14.58
C ALA A 67 1.90 22.20 -14.16
N ARG A 68 3.17 21.82 -14.33
CA ARG A 68 4.31 22.67 -13.95
C ARG A 68 4.34 24.04 -14.60
N ASP A 69 3.66 24.21 -15.74
CA ASP A 69 3.52 25.48 -16.44
C ASP A 69 2.39 26.37 -15.90
N PHE A 70 1.66 25.93 -14.88
CA PHE A 70 0.50 26.58 -14.27
C PHE A 70 -0.69 26.83 -15.22
N ARG A 71 -0.69 26.22 -16.41
CA ARG A 71 -1.71 26.52 -17.45
C ARG A 71 -2.78 25.46 -17.58
N SER A 72 -2.45 24.20 -17.30
CA SER A 72 -3.31 23.06 -17.61
C SER A 72 -3.51 22.14 -16.40
N THR A 73 -4.61 21.38 -16.41
CA THR A 73 -4.82 20.30 -15.45
C THR A 73 -4.13 19.03 -15.97
N PRO A 74 -3.19 18.44 -15.20
CA PRO A 74 -2.52 17.20 -15.60
C PRO A 74 -3.52 16.06 -15.79
N LEU A 75 -3.60 15.51 -17.00
CA LEU A 75 -4.35 14.28 -17.24
C LEU A 75 -3.52 13.08 -16.81
N HIS A 76 -4.14 12.13 -16.12
CA HIS A 76 -3.52 10.91 -15.65
C HIS A 76 -4.22 9.66 -16.19
N THR A 77 -3.48 8.57 -16.31
CA THR A 77 -4.02 7.23 -16.51
C THR A 77 -4.25 6.53 -15.16
N THR A 78 -4.50 5.23 -15.15
CA THR A 78 -4.61 4.41 -13.94
C THR A 78 -3.27 3.76 -13.60
N ARG A 79 -3.06 3.40 -12.33
CA ARG A 79 -1.84 2.67 -11.94
C ARG A 79 -1.83 1.26 -12.53
N THR A 80 -2.99 0.68 -12.83
CA THR A 80 -3.08 -0.58 -13.61
C THR A 80 -2.45 -0.47 -15.00
N LEU A 81 -2.52 0.69 -15.65
CA LEU A 81 -1.93 0.90 -16.98
C LEU A 81 -0.51 1.47 -16.94
N ALA A 82 -0.22 2.30 -15.94
CA ALA A 82 1.11 2.85 -15.68
C ALA A 82 1.50 2.56 -14.22
N PRO A 83 2.12 1.38 -13.96
CA PRO A 83 2.56 1.02 -12.63
C PRO A 83 3.54 2.05 -12.06
N VAL A 84 3.42 2.32 -10.76
CA VAL A 84 4.24 3.32 -10.05
C VAL A 84 5.11 2.65 -8.99
N LYS A 85 6.16 3.36 -8.56
CA LYS A 85 7.00 2.97 -7.43
C LYS A 85 6.70 3.82 -6.21
N TYR A 86 6.62 3.20 -5.04
CA TYR A 86 6.46 3.88 -3.76
C TYR A 86 7.78 3.91 -2.99
N TYR A 87 8.01 5.00 -2.26
CA TYR A 87 9.24 5.25 -1.53
C TYR A 87 8.91 5.74 -0.12
N PHE A 88 9.58 5.15 0.87
CA PHE A 88 9.73 5.79 2.17
C PHE A 88 10.68 6.98 2.04
N ILE A 89 10.31 8.09 2.66
CA ILE A 89 11.10 9.31 2.73
C ILE A 89 11.23 9.76 4.19
N ASP A 90 12.05 10.79 4.41
CA ASP A 90 12.27 11.39 5.72
C ASP A 90 12.82 10.40 6.76
N PHE A 91 14.10 10.07 6.60
CA PHE A 91 14.86 9.24 7.53
C PHE A 91 15.40 10.03 8.73
N GLY A 92 14.88 11.24 9.02
CA GLY A 92 15.39 12.09 10.09
C GLY A 92 15.29 11.48 11.49
N LEU A 93 14.31 10.58 11.71
CA LEU A 93 14.14 9.82 12.95
C LEU A 93 14.63 8.38 12.87
N ALA A 94 15.04 7.92 11.68
CA ALA A 94 15.45 6.54 11.48
C ALA A 94 16.73 6.23 12.25
N LYS A 95 16.86 4.98 12.70
CA LYS A 95 18.03 4.53 13.45
C LYS A 95 18.45 3.13 12.99
N LYS A 96 19.76 2.92 12.93
CA LYS A 96 20.37 1.60 12.68
C LYS A 96 20.70 0.93 14.00
N TYR A 97 20.33 -0.34 14.11
CA TYR A 97 20.51 -1.20 15.26
C TYR A 97 21.40 -2.37 14.87
N ASP A 98 22.22 -2.81 15.81
CA ASP A 98 22.98 -4.04 15.67
C ASP A 98 22.05 -5.23 15.95
N LEU A 99 21.72 -5.98 14.89
CA LEU A 99 20.85 -7.16 15.00
C LEU A 99 21.54 -8.35 15.70
N SER A 100 22.86 -8.31 15.87
CA SER A 100 23.58 -9.33 16.66
C SER A 100 23.45 -9.09 18.18
N ALA A 101 23.08 -7.87 18.58
CA ALA A 101 22.85 -7.53 19.98
C ALA A 101 21.48 -8.05 20.48
N PRO A 102 21.35 -8.36 21.78
CA PRO A 102 20.08 -8.77 22.37
C PRO A 102 18.97 -7.72 22.15
N PRO A 103 17.69 -8.13 21.94
CA PRO A 103 16.57 -7.22 21.75
C PRO A 103 16.42 -6.13 22.82
N GLU A 104 16.75 -6.45 24.06
CA GLU A 104 16.61 -5.58 25.23
C GLU A 104 17.49 -4.32 25.12
N VAL A 105 18.63 -4.43 24.44
CA VAL A 105 19.57 -3.32 24.23
C VAL A 105 19.11 -2.39 23.10
N ARG A 106 18.20 -2.87 22.25
CA ARG A 106 17.68 -2.12 21.09
C ARG A 106 16.42 -1.32 21.43
N LEU A 107 15.89 -1.45 22.64
CA LEU A 107 14.69 -0.73 23.06
C LEU A 107 14.99 0.75 23.26
N GLU A 108 14.04 1.61 22.88
CA GLU A 108 14.17 3.06 22.94
C GLU A 108 13.12 3.68 23.85
N PRO A 109 13.39 4.83 24.49
CA PRO A 109 12.34 5.60 25.15
C PRO A 109 11.25 6.02 24.14
N PRO A 110 10.01 6.26 24.60
CA PRO A 110 8.91 6.70 23.76
C PRO A 110 9.13 8.13 23.21
N GLY A 111 8.24 8.59 22.32
CA GLY A 111 8.26 9.98 21.80
C GLY A 111 8.68 10.12 20.33
N TRP A 112 8.79 9.01 19.61
CA TRP A 112 8.90 8.96 18.14
C TRP A 112 7.62 8.33 17.58
N GLY A 113 7.62 7.70 16.39
CA GLY A 113 6.46 6.91 15.92
C GLY A 113 5.39 7.74 15.21
N ALA A 114 5.75 8.43 14.12
CA ALA A 114 4.77 9.04 13.21
C ALA A 114 3.92 10.19 13.78
N GLY A 115 4.21 10.67 15.00
CA GLY A 115 3.32 11.57 15.73
C GLY A 115 2.01 10.87 16.17
N ASP A 116 2.01 9.54 16.16
CA ASP A 116 0.84 8.71 16.45
C ASP A 116 0.76 8.39 17.95
N TRP A 117 0.05 9.23 18.68
CA TRP A 117 -0.19 9.05 20.11
C TRP A 117 -1.14 7.88 20.44
N THR A 118 -1.63 7.15 19.42
CA THR A 118 -2.41 5.93 19.65
C THR A 118 -1.53 4.73 19.99
N ILE A 119 -0.22 4.79 19.71
CA ILE A 119 0.76 3.75 20.02
C ILE A 119 0.67 3.38 21.51
N PRO A 120 0.28 2.13 21.84
CA PRO A 120 -0.06 1.75 23.22
C PRO A 120 1.07 1.91 24.23
N GLU A 121 2.29 1.56 23.85
CA GLU A 121 3.48 1.58 24.70
C GLU A 121 3.92 3.01 25.05
N PHE A 122 3.64 4.01 24.20
CA PHE A 122 3.95 5.40 24.50
C PHE A 122 3.13 5.97 25.66
N LYS A 123 1.95 5.41 25.92
CA LYS A 123 1.11 5.82 27.05
C LYS A 123 1.60 5.26 28.39
N LYS A 124 2.40 4.19 28.36
CA LYS A 124 2.90 3.48 29.54
C LYS A 124 4.29 3.97 29.97
N ASP A 125 4.89 4.88 29.19
CA ASP A 125 6.27 5.35 29.35
C ASP A 125 7.31 4.21 29.41
N GLU A 126 6.99 3.10 28.73
CA GLU A 126 7.84 1.91 28.67
C GLU A 126 8.83 1.99 27.51
N LEU A 127 9.95 1.26 27.62
CA LEU A 127 10.88 1.13 26.51
C LEU A 127 10.22 0.37 25.35
N CYS A 128 10.36 0.93 24.16
CA CYS A 128 9.66 0.53 22.95
C CYS A 128 10.59 -0.20 21.99
N ASP A 129 10.12 -1.30 21.39
CA ASP A 129 10.82 -1.95 20.29
C ASP A 129 10.62 -1.12 19.00
N PRO A 130 11.69 -0.58 18.40
CA PRO A 130 11.64 0.23 17.18
C PRO A 130 10.98 -0.48 16.00
N PHE A 131 11.22 -1.78 15.84
CA PHE A 131 10.67 -2.56 14.73
C PHE A 131 9.18 -2.83 14.95
N ALA A 132 8.77 -3.12 16.18
CA ALA A 132 7.36 -3.37 16.50
C ALA A 132 6.48 -2.12 16.41
N VAL A 133 7.04 -0.93 16.66
CA VAL A 133 6.33 0.34 16.45
C VAL A 133 6.17 0.63 14.96
N ASP A 134 7.19 0.43 14.13
CA ASP A 134 7.07 0.59 12.68
C ASP A 134 5.94 -0.29 12.10
N VAL A 135 5.85 -1.55 12.55
CA VAL A 135 4.76 -2.48 12.18
C VAL A 135 3.39 -1.91 12.59
N TYR A 136 3.28 -1.40 13.83
CA TYR A 136 2.05 -0.78 14.32
C TYR A 136 1.67 0.43 13.46
N CYS A 137 2.61 1.32 13.17
CA CYS A 137 2.34 2.53 12.40
C CYS A 137 1.81 2.22 10.99
N ILE A 138 2.41 1.26 10.29
CA ILE A 138 1.89 0.81 8.98
C ILE A 138 0.53 0.12 9.11
N GLY A 139 0.34 -0.73 10.14
CA GLY A 139 -0.94 -1.35 10.42
C GLY A 139 -2.04 -0.31 10.64
N HIS A 140 -1.77 0.69 11.47
CA HIS A 140 -2.71 1.76 11.80
C HIS A 140 -2.98 2.67 10.59
N LEU A 141 -1.98 2.97 9.76
CA LEU A 141 -2.17 3.65 8.47
C LEU A 141 -3.19 2.90 7.60
N ILE A 142 -3.05 1.58 7.45
CA ILE A 142 -3.98 0.78 6.65
C ILE A 142 -5.36 0.74 7.31
N GLN A 143 -5.43 0.61 8.63
CA GLN A 143 -6.66 0.61 9.39
C GLN A 143 -7.46 1.90 9.18
N SER A 144 -6.83 3.06 9.34
CA SER A 144 -7.45 4.37 9.22
C SER A 144 -7.84 4.68 7.77
N HIS A 145 -6.94 4.49 6.80
CA HIS A 145 -7.20 4.91 5.41
C HIS A 145 -8.12 3.96 4.63
N PHE A 146 -8.16 2.67 4.98
CA PHE A 146 -8.88 1.66 4.21
C PHE A 146 -10.00 0.95 5.00
N LEU A 147 -9.78 0.54 6.25
CA LEU A 147 -10.70 -0.34 6.98
C LEU A 147 -11.79 0.36 7.79
N GLU A 148 -11.43 1.46 8.47
CA GLU A 148 -12.27 2.11 9.47
C GLU A 148 -12.61 3.56 9.08
N GLY A 149 -11.69 4.24 8.39
CA GLY A 149 -11.80 5.68 8.15
C GLY A 149 -11.29 6.48 9.34
N ASP A 150 -11.01 7.75 9.09
CA ASP A 150 -10.72 8.78 10.09
C ASP A 150 -11.36 10.11 9.65
N GLU A 151 -10.97 11.22 10.28
CA GLU A 151 -11.45 12.57 9.96
C GLU A 151 -11.15 12.99 8.50
N HIS A 152 -10.04 12.51 7.94
CA HIS A 152 -9.51 12.90 6.63
C HIS A 152 -9.83 11.86 5.54
N SER A 153 -10.09 10.60 5.93
CA SER A 153 -10.25 9.45 5.05
C SER A 153 -11.53 8.68 5.34
N ASN A 154 -12.34 8.45 4.31
CA ASN A 154 -13.52 7.60 4.45
C ASN A 154 -13.17 6.12 4.32
N ARG A 155 -13.73 5.29 5.21
CA ARG A 155 -13.74 3.82 5.11
C ARG A 155 -14.03 3.35 3.69
N LYS A 156 -13.21 2.43 3.18
CA LYS A 156 -13.37 1.83 1.85
C LYS A 156 -14.14 0.52 1.95
N LYS A 157 -14.91 0.19 0.91
CA LYS A 157 -15.59 -1.11 0.78
C LYS A 157 -14.63 -2.15 0.23
N GLY A 158 -14.75 -3.39 0.70
CA GLY A 158 -14.09 -4.51 0.07
C GLY A 158 -12.70 -4.86 0.61
N PHE A 159 -12.23 -4.22 1.68
CA PHE A 159 -10.93 -4.50 2.30
C PHE A 159 -11.03 -5.41 3.53
N GLU A 160 -12.17 -6.07 3.76
CA GLU A 160 -12.41 -6.91 4.94
C GLU A 160 -11.40 -8.05 5.08
N PHE A 161 -10.83 -8.52 3.97
CA PHE A 161 -9.80 -9.56 3.95
C PHE A 161 -8.50 -9.15 4.67
N MET A 162 -8.18 -7.85 4.75
CA MET A 162 -7.01 -7.35 5.47
C MET A 162 -7.23 -7.24 6.97
N ARG A 163 -8.49 -7.28 7.44
CA ARG A 163 -8.83 -6.94 8.83
C ARG A 163 -8.08 -7.80 9.85
N ARG A 164 -7.91 -9.10 9.58
CA ARG A 164 -7.22 -10.00 10.49
C ARG A 164 -5.74 -9.63 10.60
N LEU A 165 -5.05 -9.47 9.47
CA LEU A 165 -3.63 -9.11 9.44
C LEU A 165 -3.38 -7.76 10.11
N VAL A 166 -4.15 -6.73 9.74
CA VAL A 166 -4.02 -5.38 10.31
C VAL A 166 -4.30 -5.37 11.81
N LYS A 167 -5.31 -6.14 12.27
CA LYS A 167 -5.58 -6.28 13.70
C LYS A 167 -4.40 -6.90 14.46
N ASP A 168 -3.69 -7.85 13.86
CA ASP A 168 -2.51 -8.46 14.46
C ASP A 168 -1.32 -7.48 14.49
N MET A 169 -1.15 -6.65 13.45
CA MET A 169 -0.14 -5.58 13.41
C MET A 169 -0.38 -4.51 14.48
N CYS A 170 -1.64 -4.21 14.79
CA CYS A 170 -2.04 -3.18 15.76
C CYS A 170 -2.31 -3.73 17.18
N LYS A 171 -1.73 -4.88 17.57
CA LYS A 171 -1.92 -5.41 18.92
C LYS A 171 -1.31 -4.50 19.99
N GLU A 172 -1.97 -4.48 21.15
CA GLU A 172 -1.55 -3.64 22.28
C GLU A 172 -0.16 -4.00 22.79
N ASN A 173 0.09 -5.30 23.01
CA ASN A 173 1.41 -5.78 23.41
C ASN A 173 2.32 -5.89 22.17
N PRO A 174 3.44 -5.13 22.09
CA PRO A 174 4.35 -5.14 20.94
C PRO A 174 4.92 -6.53 20.65
N LYS A 175 5.14 -7.37 21.68
CA LYS A 175 5.66 -8.75 21.50
C LYS A 175 4.70 -9.68 20.76
N ASN A 176 3.41 -9.33 20.70
CA ASN A 176 2.41 -10.13 20.01
C ASN A 176 2.17 -9.66 18.57
N ARG A 177 2.79 -8.55 18.16
CA ARG A 177 2.74 -8.05 16.77
C ARG A 177 3.63 -8.94 15.90
N PRO A 178 3.21 -9.22 14.65
CA PRO A 178 4.05 -9.97 13.73
C PRO A 178 5.30 -9.18 13.32
N THR A 179 6.37 -9.87 12.94
CA THR A 179 7.50 -9.24 12.26
C THR A 179 7.12 -8.87 10.82
N MET A 180 7.90 -8.02 10.15
CA MET A 180 7.64 -7.70 8.75
C MET A 180 7.75 -8.92 7.81
N ASP A 181 8.57 -9.91 8.14
CA ASP A 181 8.62 -11.19 7.42
C ASP A 181 7.28 -11.93 7.52
N GLU A 182 6.74 -12.04 8.74
CA GLU A 182 5.44 -12.67 8.96
C GLU A 182 4.28 -11.87 8.34
N VAL A 183 4.37 -10.53 8.35
CA VAL A 183 3.39 -9.65 7.67
C VAL A 183 3.40 -9.93 6.18
N MET A 184 4.57 -10.00 5.56
CA MET A 184 4.72 -10.23 4.13
C MET A 184 4.18 -11.62 3.74
N GLU A 185 4.58 -12.67 4.46
CA GLU A 185 4.10 -14.03 4.21
C GLU A 185 2.56 -14.15 4.31
N ARG A 186 1.97 -13.58 5.38
CA ARG A 186 0.52 -13.60 5.57
C ARG A 186 -0.20 -12.75 4.52
N PHE A 187 0.40 -11.65 4.09
CA PHE A 187 -0.16 -10.79 3.05
C PHE A 187 -0.17 -11.50 1.68
N GLU A 188 0.90 -12.22 1.33
CA GLU A 188 0.95 -13.03 0.11
C GLU A 188 -0.13 -14.11 0.10
N ASP A 189 -0.31 -14.84 1.21
CA ASP A 189 -1.36 -15.86 1.35
C ASP A 189 -2.76 -15.26 1.18
N VAL A 190 -2.98 -14.06 1.73
CA VAL A 190 -4.22 -13.31 1.50
C VAL A 190 -4.40 -12.97 0.02
N CYS A 191 -3.35 -12.50 -0.66
CA CYS A 191 -3.39 -12.10 -2.07
C CYS A 191 -3.71 -13.29 -3.00
N VAL A 192 -3.11 -14.46 -2.77
CA VAL A 192 -3.36 -15.68 -3.57
C VAL A 192 -4.82 -16.12 -3.53
N ARG A 193 -5.54 -15.83 -2.44
CA ARG A 193 -6.96 -16.17 -2.28
C ARG A 193 -7.91 -15.18 -2.95
N LEU A 194 -7.42 -14.02 -3.40
CA LEU A 194 -8.25 -13.02 -4.05
C LEU A 194 -8.49 -13.37 -5.52
N SER A 195 -9.76 -13.40 -5.92
CA SER A 195 -10.12 -13.57 -7.33
C SER A 195 -9.74 -12.32 -8.16
N ASP A 196 -9.45 -12.51 -9.46
CA ASP A 196 -9.21 -11.41 -10.41
C ASP A 196 -10.38 -10.40 -10.40
N ARG A 197 -11.63 -10.88 -10.29
CA ARG A 197 -12.82 -10.02 -10.15
C ARG A 197 -12.75 -9.13 -8.91
N LYS A 198 -12.22 -9.65 -7.79
CA LYS A 198 -12.06 -8.89 -6.55
C LYS A 198 -10.95 -7.85 -6.68
N LEU A 199 -9.81 -8.23 -7.25
CA LEU A 199 -8.70 -7.31 -7.51
C LEU A 199 -9.12 -6.17 -8.44
N ARG A 200 -9.89 -6.46 -9.50
CA ARG A 200 -10.43 -5.45 -10.41
C ARG A 200 -11.62 -4.67 -9.86
N SER A 201 -12.11 -4.98 -8.67
CA SER A 201 -13.25 -4.25 -8.11
C SER A 201 -12.85 -2.82 -7.71
N ARG A 202 -13.82 -1.91 -7.80
CA ARG A 202 -13.59 -0.47 -7.58
C ARG A 202 -13.32 -0.17 -6.12
N VAL A 203 -12.35 0.72 -5.86
CA VAL A 203 -12.19 1.34 -4.54
C VAL A 203 -13.30 2.35 -4.33
N ALA A 204 -14.29 2.00 -3.52
CA ALA A 204 -15.47 2.82 -3.24
C ALA A 204 -15.52 3.24 -1.77
N SER A 205 -15.94 4.47 -1.49
CA SER A 205 -16.21 4.93 -0.13
C SER A 205 -17.49 4.28 0.42
N LYS A 206 -17.52 3.96 1.71
CA LYS A 206 -18.74 3.46 2.37
C LYS A 206 -19.86 4.51 2.37
N LYS A 207 -19.51 5.80 2.40
CA LYS A 207 -20.45 6.94 2.37
C LYS A 207 -20.94 7.31 0.95
N GLU A 208 -20.51 6.60 -0.09
CA GLU A 208 -20.92 6.90 -1.47
C GLU A 208 -22.41 6.59 -1.68
N LEU A 209 -23.14 7.57 -2.24
CA LEU A 209 -24.55 7.44 -2.60
C LEU A 209 -24.77 6.26 -3.56
N TRP A 210 -25.89 5.57 -3.42
CA TRP A 210 -26.17 4.34 -4.17
C TRP A 210 -26.29 4.60 -5.69
N ILE A 211 -26.89 5.71 -6.11
CA ILE A 211 -27.02 6.09 -7.55
C ILE A 211 -25.64 6.31 -8.16
N VAL A 212 -24.79 7.09 -7.49
CA VAL A 212 -23.41 7.34 -7.91
C VAL A 212 -22.61 6.03 -7.98
N THR A 213 -22.82 5.15 -7.00
CA THR A 213 -22.21 3.82 -6.97
C THR A 213 -22.62 3.01 -8.20
N LEU A 214 -23.89 2.99 -8.59
CA LEU A 214 -24.36 2.22 -9.75
C LEU A 214 -23.71 2.68 -11.06
N PHE A 215 -23.81 3.98 -11.39
CA PHE A 215 -23.25 4.52 -12.64
C PHE A 215 -21.74 4.30 -12.74
N ARG A 216 -21.00 4.65 -11.67
CA ARG A 216 -19.55 4.46 -11.65
C ARG A 216 -19.16 2.99 -11.74
N SER A 217 -19.92 2.10 -11.09
CA SER A 217 -19.61 0.67 -11.11
C SER A 217 -19.88 0.03 -12.48
N TYR A 218 -20.87 0.51 -13.23
CA TYR A 218 -21.12 0.04 -14.59
C TYR A 218 -19.95 0.39 -15.53
N HIS A 219 -19.56 1.67 -15.59
CA HIS A 219 -18.43 2.11 -16.42
C HIS A 219 -17.13 1.41 -16.01
N HIS A 220 -16.85 1.38 -14.70
CA HIS A 220 -15.69 0.68 -14.14
C HIS A 220 -15.63 -0.78 -14.57
N ARG A 221 -16.74 -1.52 -14.44
CA ARG A 221 -16.79 -2.94 -14.82
C ARG A 221 -16.51 -3.13 -16.30
N ARG A 222 -17.02 -2.25 -17.17
CA ARG A 222 -16.75 -2.33 -18.61
C ARG A 222 -15.25 -2.16 -18.89
N THR A 223 -14.63 -1.10 -18.37
CA THR A 223 -13.19 -0.84 -18.52
C THR A 223 -12.34 -2.00 -18.00
N GLN A 224 -12.64 -2.49 -16.80
CA GLN A 224 -11.86 -3.59 -16.19
C GLN A 224 -12.01 -4.92 -16.95
N ASN A 225 -13.18 -5.18 -17.53
CA ASN A 225 -13.37 -6.35 -18.40
C ASN A 225 -12.58 -6.22 -19.71
N GLU A 226 -12.50 -5.01 -20.28
CA GLU A 226 -11.68 -4.74 -21.47
C GLU A 226 -10.19 -4.94 -21.17
N LEU A 227 -9.67 -4.41 -20.05
CA LEU A 227 -8.30 -4.64 -19.59
C LEU A 227 -8.01 -6.13 -19.35
N ALA A 228 -8.95 -6.86 -18.74
CA ALA A 228 -8.81 -8.29 -18.53
C ALA A 228 -8.73 -9.07 -19.87
N ARG A 229 -9.54 -8.70 -20.87
CA ARG A 229 -9.49 -9.30 -22.21
C ARG A 229 -8.18 -9.00 -22.95
N GLN A 230 -7.58 -7.85 -22.67
CA GLN A 230 -6.26 -7.47 -23.18
C GLN A 230 -5.11 -8.18 -22.45
N GLY A 231 -5.39 -8.98 -21.41
CA GLY A 231 -4.38 -9.70 -20.64
C GLY A 231 -3.59 -8.80 -19.67
N ILE A 232 -4.08 -7.58 -19.40
CA ILE A 232 -3.42 -6.67 -18.45
C ILE A 232 -3.69 -7.17 -17.03
N ALA A 233 -2.63 -7.37 -16.26
CA ALA A 233 -2.71 -7.87 -14.89
C ALA A 233 -3.59 -6.96 -13.99
N ALA A 234 -4.30 -7.54 -13.04
CA ALA A 234 -5.10 -6.77 -12.09
C ALA A 234 -4.24 -6.02 -11.06
N ILE A 235 -3.04 -6.55 -10.77
CA ILE A 235 -2.03 -5.93 -9.90
C ILE A 235 -0.94 -5.32 -10.81
N PRO A 236 -0.74 -3.99 -10.78
CA PRO A 236 0.22 -3.27 -11.65
C PRO A 236 1.62 -3.90 -11.75
N ASN A 237 2.31 -4.11 -10.63
CA ASN A 237 3.65 -4.69 -10.58
C ASN A 237 3.60 -6.12 -10.01
N CYS A 238 2.76 -6.99 -10.60
CA CYS A 238 2.54 -8.35 -10.10
C CYS A 238 3.88 -9.01 -9.64
N PRO A 239 4.07 -9.20 -8.33
CA PRO A 239 5.31 -9.72 -7.77
C PRO A 239 5.65 -11.10 -8.32
N PRO A 240 6.91 -11.40 -8.64
CA PRO A 240 7.35 -12.74 -9.05
C PRO A 240 6.88 -13.84 -8.10
N GLU A 241 6.88 -13.59 -6.79
CA GLU A 241 6.48 -14.51 -5.72
C GLU A 241 4.99 -14.90 -5.84
N LEU A 242 4.14 -13.95 -6.27
CA LEU A 242 2.72 -14.20 -6.59
C LEU A 242 2.53 -14.86 -7.96
N ALA A 243 3.50 -14.76 -8.86
CA ALA A 243 3.48 -15.40 -10.18
C ALA A 243 4.02 -16.85 -10.16
N HIS A 244 4.86 -17.21 -9.18
CA HIS A 244 5.60 -18.48 -9.12
C HIS A 244 5.02 -19.55 -8.18
N ARG A 245 4.08 -19.23 -7.29
CA ARG A 245 3.39 -20.24 -6.47
C ARG A 245 2.16 -20.79 -7.20
N PRO A 246 2.05 -22.09 -7.52
CA PRO A 246 0.87 -22.63 -8.15
C PRO A 246 -0.22 -22.85 -7.10
N PRO A 247 -1.40 -22.25 -7.28
CA PRO A 247 -2.62 -23.03 -7.15
C PRO A 247 -3.43 -22.92 -8.44
N SER A 248 -3.80 -24.08 -8.99
CA SER A 248 -4.74 -24.52 -10.05
C SER A 248 -5.66 -23.55 -10.85
N ILE A 249 -5.57 -22.23 -10.68
CA ILE A 249 -6.40 -21.17 -11.28
C ILE A 249 -5.58 -20.24 -12.20
N PHE A 250 -4.24 -20.20 -12.07
CA PHE A 250 -3.36 -19.27 -12.80
C PHE A 250 -3.20 -19.51 -14.30
N ARG A 251 -3.75 -20.60 -14.86
CA ARG A 251 -3.90 -20.77 -16.32
C ARG A 251 -4.81 -19.69 -16.95
N ARG A 252 -5.57 -18.94 -16.14
CA ARG A 252 -6.53 -17.93 -16.59
C ARG A 252 -6.00 -16.49 -16.62
N ILE A 253 -4.89 -16.19 -15.94
CA ILE A 253 -4.37 -14.81 -15.78
C ILE A 253 -3.22 -14.53 -16.78
N PHE A 254 -2.45 -15.54 -17.16
CA PHE A 254 -1.40 -15.40 -18.18
C PHE A 254 -1.83 -16.06 -19.50
N SER A 255 -2.61 -15.33 -20.30
CA SER A 255 -2.79 -15.67 -21.71
C SER A 255 -1.46 -15.44 -22.44
N LYS A 256 -0.61 -16.48 -22.52
CA LYS A 256 0.34 -16.59 -23.63
C LYS A 256 -0.47 -16.85 -24.91
N ARG A 257 -0.83 -15.78 -25.63
CA ARG A 257 -0.98 -15.88 -27.08
C ARG A 257 0.39 -15.60 -27.67
N THR A 258 1.15 -16.67 -27.90
CA THR A 258 2.21 -16.62 -28.90
C THR A 258 1.57 -16.29 -30.25
N PRO A 259 2.11 -15.34 -31.04
CA PRO A 259 1.59 -15.06 -32.36
C PRO A 259 1.80 -16.28 -33.25
N THR A 260 0.73 -16.70 -33.93
CA THR A 260 0.83 -17.53 -35.12
C THR A 260 1.69 -16.77 -36.13
N LYS A 261 2.86 -17.31 -36.45
CA LYS A 261 3.53 -17.03 -37.72
C LYS A 261 3.60 -18.34 -38.49
N SER A 262 3.04 -18.24 -39.69
CA SER A 262 3.11 -19.12 -40.87
C SER A 262 4.32 -20.03 -40.92
#